data_AF-A0AAD3CFN7-F1
#
_entry.id   AF-A0AAD3CFN7-F1
#
_cell.length_a   1.000
_cell.length_b   1.000
_cell.length_c   1.000
_cell.angle_alpha   90.00
_cell.angle_beta   90.00
_cell.angle_gamma   90.00
#
_symmetry.space_group_name_H-M   'P 1'
#
loop_
_entity.id
_entity.type
_entity.pdbx_description
1 polymer ?
#
loop_
_entity_poly.entity_id
_entity_poly.type
_entity_poly.pdbx_seq_one_letter_code
_entity_poly.pdbx_strand_id
1 'polypeptide(L)'
;MSESFLPNETNEKAPLQEQNLENGLSSSATQHAKKQGLRLSLAHARASLAFASIYIKDSTLERIHAPEYKSGVVYLYKNLTGDIMDPNIFLKASGETLALALATGWIISLIFNPEVIKSNPLRDRLGYNNVCVGWDLPPASYFAMVPAAITVYLTLRFAFVSIMKYDLMLENGLFSERKHKLSVLASKLYGLAYCGLPVVLVCTPKQHVWMHTGLFIAVIYTRLAAVLASFWTTKGSLDSVANKIFVGIYSILSIVGPIIVFWQYFLFDVYPGYKERLPGKGFTPSWLMMTMDYSWFLCVVLLPKFLPNEVLIRRKLELVSTIDE
;
A
#
# COMPACT_ATOMS: atom_id res chain seq x y z
N MET A 1 8.18 23.67 -65.21
CA MET A 1 8.57 25.01 -64.72
C MET A 1 8.97 24.80 -63.27
N SER A 2 10.23 24.52 -62.97
CA SER A 2 11.30 25.51 -62.68
C SER A 2 10.82 26.48 -61.60
N GLU A 3 11.35 26.46 -60.38
CA GLU A 3 12.71 26.91 -60.07
C GLU A 3 13.34 26.22 -58.85
N SER A 4 14.63 25.98 -59.00
CA SER A 4 15.68 25.67 -58.03
C SER A 4 16.07 26.89 -57.17
N PHE A 5 16.49 26.70 -55.92
CA PHE A 5 17.63 27.43 -55.31
C PHE A 5 18.07 26.74 -53.99
N LEU A 6 19.27 26.15 -54.00
CA LEU A 6 20.15 25.92 -52.83
C LEU A 6 21.11 27.14 -52.75
N PRO A 7 21.74 27.50 -51.60
CA PRO A 7 23.00 26.82 -51.22
C PRO A 7 23.41 26.83 -49.72
N ASN A 8 24.27 25.84 -49.41
CA ASN A 8 25.50 25.80 -48.60
C ASN A 8 25.70 26.50 -47.24
N GLU A 9 26.27 25.67 -46.35
CA GLU A 9 27.48 25.86 -45.52
C GLU A 9 27.60 27.10 -44.63
N THR A 10 27.77 26.83 -43.33
CA THR A 10 28.90 27.41 -42.58
C THR A 10 29.45 26.39 -41.58
N ASN A 11 30.63 25.89 -41.95
CA ASN A 11 31.64 25.29 -41.08
C ASN A 11 32.19 26.39 -40.17
N GLU A 12 31.92 26.37 -38.87
CA GLU A 12 32.67 27.17 -37.90
C GLU A 12 33.47 26.24 -36.98
N LYS A 13 34.73 26.04 -37.35
CA LYS A 13 35.76 25.46 -36.49
C LYS A 13 36.13 26.50 -35.44
N ALA A 14 35.72 26.27 -34.19
CA ALA A 14 36.28 26.99 -33.05
C ALA A 14 37.64 26.37 -32.61
N PRO A 15 38.56 27.16 -32.04
CA PRO A 15 39.93 26.74 -31.79
C PRO A 15 40.06 25.83 -30.57
N LEU A 16 40.88 24.79 -30.74
CA LEU A 16 41.54 24.04 -29.67
C LEU A 16 42.39 24.98 -28.82
N GLN A 17 42.01 25.23 -27.56
CA GLN A 17 42.93 25.55 -26.46
C GLN A 17 42.16 25.62 -25.13
N GLU A 18 42.04 24.47 -24.45
CA GLU A 18 41.98 24.32 -22.97
C GLU A 18 41.67 22.85 -22.59
N GLN A 19 42.42 21.91 -23.16
CA GLN A 19 42.51 20.56 -22.59
C GLN A 19 43.89 20.45 -21.96
N ASN A 20 43.97 20.57 -20.62
CA ASN A 20 44.96 19.89 -19.76
C ASN A 20 45.01 20.36 -18.28
N LEU A 21 43.98 21.03 -17.74
CA LEU A 21 43.97 21.39 -16.30
C LEU A 21 42.84 20.79 -15.44
N GLU A 22 41.82 20.16 -16.03
CA GLU A 22 40.70 19.59 -15.24
C GLU A 22 40.77 18.08 -14.96
N ASN A 23 41.73 17.35 -15.54
CA ASN A 23 41.83 15.90 -15.36
C ASN A 23 42.49 15.47 -14.03
N GLY A 24 42.98 16.41 -13.21
CA GLY A 24 43.65 16.12 -11.93
C GLY A 24 42.77 16.23 -10.68
N LEU A 25 41.74 17.08 -10.68
CA LEU A 25 40.93 17.39 -9.49
C LEU A 25 39.58 16.67 -9.46
N SER A 26 39.06 16.26 -10.61
CA SER A 26 37.79 15.52 -10.75
C SER A 26 37.86 14.07 -10.23
N SER A 27 39.02 13.41 -10.37
CA SER A 27 39.22 12.01 -9.96
C SER A 27 39.09 11.80 -8.44
N SER A 28 39.72 12.69 -7.65
CA SER A 28 39.78 12.58 -6.19
C SER A 28 38.43 12.90 -5.53
N ALA A 29 37.77 13.99 -5.94
CA ALA A 29 36.47 14.39 -5.39
C ALA A 29 35.38 13.36 -5.74
N THR A 30 35.40 12.80 -6.96
CA THR A 30 34.44 11.78 -7.39
C THR A 30 34.65 10.45 -6.66
N GLN A 31 35.91 10.06 -6.41
CA GLN A 31 36.21 8.88 -5.57
C GLN A 31 35.79 9.09 -4.11
N HIS A 32 35.99 10.29 -3.56
CA HIS A 32 35.61 10.60 -2.18
C HIS A 32 34.08 10.61 -2.00
N ALA A 33 33.34 11.19 -2.95
CA ALA A 33 31.88 11.17 -2.97
C ALA A 33 31.31 9.76 -3.13
N LYS A 34 31.90 8.92 -4.00
CA LYS A 34 31.52 7.50 -4.12
C LYS A 34 31.77 6.72 -2.84
N LYS A 35 32.91 6.96 -2.19
CA LYS A 35 33.28 6.29 -0.93
C LYS A 35 32.39 6.74 0.24
N GLN A 36 32.01 8.02 0.30
CA GLN A 36 31.05 8.52 1.29
C GLN A 36 29.64 8.01 1.04
N GLY A 37 29.16 7.99 -0.22
CA GLY A 37 27.87 7.40 -0.58
C GLY A 37 27.79 5.91 -0.25
N LEU A 38 28.86 5.14 -0.52
CA LEU A 38 28.95 3.73 -0.16
C LEU A 38 28.96 3.52 1.37
N ARG A 39 29.67 4.37 2.11
CA ARG A 39 29.68 4.33 3.59
C ARG A 39 28.31 4.67 4.19
N LEU A 40 27.60 5.66 3.65
CA LEU A 40 26.26 6.02 4.10
C LEU A 40 25.24 4.94 3.78
N SER A 41 25.36 4.30 2.61
CA SER A 41 24.54 3.15 2.20
C SER A 41 24.80 1.93 3.08
N LEU A 42 26.06 1.62 3.39
CA LEU A 42 26.43 0.55 4.31
C LEU A 42 26.00 0.84 5.75
N ALA A 43 26.09 2.09 6.21
CA ALA A 43 25.63 2.48 7.54
C ALA A 43 24.10 2.39 7.66
N HIS A 44 23.35 2.81 6.64
CA HIS A 44 21.89 2.60 6.59
C HIS A 44 21.54 1.12 6.47
N ALA A 45 22.22 0.36 5.61
CA ALA A 45 21.99 -1.08 5.51
C ALA A 45 22.28 -1.79 6.84
N ARG A 46 23.34 -1.40 7.55
CA ARG A 46 23.68 -1.91 8.88
C ARG A 46 22.70 -1.44 9.94
N ALA A 47 22.21 -0.21 9.89
CA ALA A 47 21.19 0.28 10.81
C ALA A 47 19.84 -0.40 10.56
N SER A 48 19.44 -0.60 9.30
CA SER A 48 18.26 -1.36 8.92
C SER A 48 18.38 -2.84 9.27
N LEU A 49 19.58 -3.44 9.11
CA LEU A 49 19.90 -4.78 9.59
C LEU A 49 19.94 -4.83 11.12
N ALA A 50 20.38 -3.79 11.81
CA ALA A 50 20.42 -3.69 13.27
C ALA A 50 19.01 -3.52 13.86
N PHE A 51 18.15 -2.75 13.20
CA PHE A 51 16.72 -2.68 13.51
C PHE A 51 16.01 -4.00 13.19
N ALA A 52 16.43 -4.70 12.13
CA ALA A 52 15.98 -6.07 11.85
C ALA A 52 16.57 -7.09 12.84
N SER A 53 17.71 -6.79 13.46
CA SER A 53 18.41 -7.62 14.43
C SER A 53 18.23 -7.15 15.88
N ILE A 54 17.18 -6.36 16.18
CA ILE A 54 16.54 -6.44 17.50
C ILE A 54 15.91 -7.83 17.53
N TYR A 55 16.79 -8.82 17.70
CA TYR A 55 16.50 -10.23 17.67
C TYR A 55 15.75 -10.47 18.96
N ILE A 56 14.43 -10.66 18.85
CA ILE A 56 13.61 -11.11 19.96
C ILE A 56 14.02 -12.57 20.17
N LYS A 57 15.07 -12.75 20.98
CA LYS A 57 15.70 -14.05 21.21
C LYS A 57 14.75 -15.00 21.94
N ASP A 58 13.81 -14.45 22.71
CA ASP A 58 12.86 -15.20 23.53
C ASP A 58 11.43 -14.64 23.39
N SER A 59 10.75 -14.95 22.28
CA SER A 59 9.30 -14.76 22.17
C SER A 59 8.57 -16.08 22.41
N THR A 60 7.60 -16.08 23.32
CA THR A 60 6.71 -17.23 23.55
C THR A 60 5.32 -16.94 23.01
N LEU A 61 4.69 -17.94 22.39
CA LEU A 61 3.27 -17.88 22.07
C LEU A 61 2.46 -18.07 23.34
N GLU A 62 1.66 -17.07 23.69
CA GLU A 62 0.69 -17.20 24.77
C GLU A 62 -0.72 -17.09 24.21
N ARG A 63 -1.59 -18.03 24.60
CA ARG A 63 -3.00 -17.95 24.28
C ARG A 63 -3.68 -17.01 25.26
N ILE A 64 -3.47 -15.72 25.07
CA ILE A 64 -4.15 -14.67 25.84
C ILE A 64 -5.45 -14.35 25.10
N HIS A 65 -6.54 -14.17 25.85
CA HIS A 65 -7.75 -13.60 25.27
C HIS A 65 -7.43 -12.17 24.80
N ALA A 66 -7.36 -11.98 23.48
CA ALA A 66 -7.25 -10.66 22.88
C ALA A 66 -8.39 -9.79 23.41
N PRO A 67 -8.12 -8.61 23.97
CA PRO A 67 -9.19 -7.82 24.51
C PRO A 67 -10.05 -7.28 23.37
N GLU A 68 -11.37 -7.20 23.58
CA GLU A 68 -12.31 -6.78 22.56
C GLU A 68 -12.23 -5.27 22.32
N TYR A 69 -11.44 -4.85 21.33
CA TYR A 69 -11.37 -3.45 20.92
C TYR A 69 -12.19 -3.19 19.67
N LYS A 70 -13.05 -2.16 19.77
CA LYS A 70 -13.84 -1.64 18.65
C LYS A 70 -13.00 -0.83 17.67
N SER A 71 -11.90 -0.20 18.11
CA SER A 71 -10.97 0.57 17.28
C SER A 71 -9.52 0.14 17.51
N GLY A 72 -8.82 -0.15 16.42
CA GLY A 72 -7.40 -0.47 16.42
C GLY A 72 -6.53 0.74 16.74
N VAL A 73 -6.87 1.92 16.22
CA VAL A 73 -6.10 3.16 16.50
C VAL A 73 -6.15 3.52 17.98
N VAL A 74 -7.35 3.50 18.58
CA VAL A 74 -7.53 3.79 20.01
C VAL A 74 -6.78 2.77 20.88
N TYR A 75 -6.78 1.50 20.49
CA TYR A 75 -6.03 0.49 21.22
C TYR A 75 -4.53 0.77 21.19
N LEU A 76 -3.95 1.01 20.01
CA LEU A 76 -2.52 1.24 19.87
C LEU A 76 -2.08 2.47 20.66
N TYR A 77 -2.88 3.54 20.63
CA TYR A 77 -2.62 4.74 21.42
C TYR A 77 -2.59 4.46 22.94
N LYS A 78 -3.53 3.66 23.45
CA LYS A 78 -3.61 3.31 24.87
C LYS A 78 -2.54 2.31 25.32
N ASN A 79 -1.96 1.54 24.40
CA ASN A 79 -1.08 0.41 24.70
C ASN A 79 0.27 0.52 23.96
N LEU A 80 0.78 1.75 23.76
CA LEU A 80 2.05 1.98 23.06
C LEU A 80 3.24 1.22 23.66
N THR A 81 3.20 0.97 24.97
CA THR A 81 4.25 0.28 25.73
C THR A 81 3.89 -1.17 26.07
N GLY A 82 2.82 -1.72 25.49
CA GLY A 82 2.37 -3.08 25.82
C GLY A 82 3.31 -4.15 25.27
N ASP A 83 3.55 -5.20 26.07
CA ASP A 83 4.36 -6.36 25.66
C ASP A 83 3.61 -7.34 24.75
N ILE A 84 2.30 -7.14 24.59
CA ILE A 84 1.42 -7.99 23.81
C ILE A 84 1.28 -7.41 22.41
N MET A 85 1.69 -8.16 21.40
CA MET A 85 1.57 -7.79 19.99
C MET A 85 0.52 -8.67 19.31
N ASP A 86 -0.60 -8.04 18.92
CA ASP A 86 -1.62 -8.63 18.04
C ASP A 86 -1.45 -8.04 16.63
N PRO A 87 -1.12 -8.83 15.60
CA PRO A 87 -1.07 -8.32 14.23
C PRO A 87 -2.43 -7.74 13.79
N ASN A 88 -3.56 -8.35 14.16
CA ASN A 88 -4.88 -7.89 13.72
C ASN A 88 -5.17 -6.45 14.16
N ILE A 89 -4.63 -6.01 15.29
CA ILE A 89 -4.77 -4.62 15.74
C ILE A 89 -4.15 -3.63 14.76
N PHE A 90 -2.98 -3.95 14.19
CA PHE A 90 -2.35 -3.13 13.15
C PHE A 90 -3.16 -3.13 11.84
N LEU A 91 -3.74 -4.27 11.46
CA LEU A 91 -4.63 -4.37 10.28
C LEU A 91 -5.92 -3.58 10.45
N LYS A 92 -6.51 -3.59 11.66
CA LYS A 92 -7.67 -2.78 12.06
C LYS A 92 -7.34 -1.30 11.95
N ALA A 93 -6.26 -0.89 12.63
CA ALA A 93 -5.82 0.49 12.65
C ALA A 93 -5.45 1.00 11.24
N SER A 94 -4.87 0.18 10.38
CA SER A 94 -4.58 0.58 9.00
C SER A 94 -5.85 0.82 8.18
N GLY A 95 -6.90 0.00 8.37
CA GLY A 95 -8.21 0.25 7.75
C GLY A 95 -8.87 1.55 8.23
N GLU A 96 -8.84 1.80 9.54
CA GLU A 96 -9.38 3.04 10.14
C GLU A 96 -8.65 4.30 9.66
N THR A 97 -7.32 4.27 9.61
CA THR A 97 -6.50 5.39 9.13
C THR A 97 -6.65 5.61 7.62
N LEU A 98 -6.85 4.54 6.84
CA LEU A 98 -7.16 4.66 5.41
C LEU A 98 -8.50 5.38 5.19
N ALA A 99 -9.52 5.01 5.98
CA ALA A 99 -10.82 5.67 5.92
C ALA A 99 -10.73 7.14 6.33
N LEU A 100 -9.92 7.47 7.36
CA LEU A 100 -9.65 8.85 7.75
C LEU A 100 -8.96 9.64 6.63
N ALA A 101 -7.99 9.03 5.94
CA ALA A 101 -7.30 9.65 4.83
C ALA A 101 -8.26 9.97 3.66
N LEU A 102 -9.15 9.05 3.32
CA LEU A 102 -10.19 9.25 2.29
C LEU A 102 -11.20 10.33 2.71
N ALA A 103 -11.70 10.27 3.95
CA ALA A 103 -12.64 11.26 4.45
C ALA A 103 -12.04 12.67 4.43
N THR A 104 -10.80 12.81 4.88
CA THR A 104 -10.05 14.07 4.84
C THR A 104 -9.90 14.56 3.40
N GLY A 105 -9.47 13.68 2.49
CA GLY A 105 -9.38 14.00 1.06
C GLY A 105 -10.69 14.55 0.52
N TRP A 106 -11.79 13.80 0.68
CA TRP A 106 -13.11 14.21 0.20
C TRP A 106 -13.57 15.56 0.75
N ILE A 107 -13.40 15.80 2.05
CA ILE A 107 -13.77 17.08 2.67
C ILE A 107 -12.98 18.22 2.02
N ILE A 108 -11.66 18.09 1.87
CA ILE A 108 -10.82 19.13 1.27
C ILE A 108 -11.14 19.30 -0.22
N SER A 109 -11.35 18.22 -0.97
CA SER A 109 -11.73 18.32 -2.39
C SER A 109 -13.09 18.98 -2.60
N LEU A 110 -14.07 18.72 -1.72
CA LEU A 110 -15.37 19.40 -1.78
C LEU A 110 -15.27 20.91 -1.56
N ILE A 111 -14.35 21.35 -0.69
CA ILE A 111 -14.14 22.76 -0.38
C ILE A 111 -13.34 23.47 -1.48
N PHE A 112 -12.22 22.88 -1.90
CA PHE A 112 -11.23 23.56 -2.76
C PHE A 112 -11.32 23.19 -4.24
N ASN A 113 -11.85 22.01 -4.59
CA ASN A 113 -11.93 21.52 -5.97
C ASN A 113 -13.26 20.81 -6.29
N PRO A 114 -14.44 21.43 -6.04
CA PRO A 114 -15.72 20.75 -6.23
C PRO A 114 -15.96 20.26 -7.67
N GLU A 115 -15.31 20.88 -8.65
CA GLU A 115 -15.39 20.48 -10.06
C GLU A 115 -14.81 19.09 -10.34
N VAL A 116 -13.89 18.58 -9.49
CA VAL A 116 -13.35 17.21 -9.64
C VAL A 116 -14.46 16.15 -9.55
N ILE A 117 -15.53 16.45 -8.83
CA ILE A 117 -16.69 15.55 -8.67
C ILE A 117 -17.51 15.51 -9.95
N LYS A 118 -17.54 16.60 -10.71
CA LYS A 118 -18.32 16.67 -11.96
C LYS A 118 -17.58 16.01 -13.11
N SER A 119 -16.27 16.22 -13.22
CA SER A 119 -15.43 15.66 -14.28
C SER A 119 -14.04 15.28 -13.76
N ASN A 120 -13.67 14.02 -13.97
CA ASN A 120 -12.34 13.51 -13.69
C ASN A 120 -12.05 12.25 -14.51
N PRO A 121 -10.77 11.89 -14.73
CA PRO A 121 -10.40 10.76 -15.59
C PRO A 121 -10.95 9.40 -15.15
N LEU A 122 -11.21 9.23 -13.85
CA LEU A 122 -11.77 7.99 -13.30
C LEU A 122 -13.27 7.91 -13.60
N ARG A 123 -14.00 9.00 -13.39
CA ARG A 123 -15.43 9.11 -13.72
C ARG A 123 -15.69 8.92 -15.20
N ASP A 124 -14.82 9.44 -16.07
CA ASP A 124 -14.96 9.27 -17.51
C ASP A 124 -14.88 7.80 -17.94
N ARG A 125 -14.05 7.00 -17.25
CA ARG A 125 -13.85 5.56 -17.51
C ARG A 125 -14.88 4.67 -16.83
N LEU A 126 -15.26 5.02 -15.61
CA LEU A 126 -16.07 4.17 -14.75
C LEU A 126 -17.55 4.54 -14.75
N GLY A 127 -17.89 5.75 -15.18
CA GLY A 127 -19.23 6.30 -15.14
C GLY A 127 -19.72 6.73 -13.74
N TYR A 128 -18.86 6.73 -12.72
CA TYR A 128 -19.16 7.18 -11.35
C TYR A 128 -17.91 7.78 -10.69
N ASN A 129 -18.09 8.49 -9.57
CA ASN A 129 -16.96 8.96 -8.77
C ASN A 129 -16.43 7.84 -7.89
N ASN A 130 -15.25 7.32 -8.21
CA ASN A 130 -14.54 6.37 -7.36
C ASN A 130 -14.20 6.98 -6.00
N VAL A 131 -14.24 6.20 -4.92
CA VAL A 131 -13.93 6.68 -3.56
C VAL A 131 -12.55 7.34 -3.46
N CYS A 132 -11.56 6.92 -4.25
CA CYS A 132 -10.21 7.50 -4.16
C CYS A 132 -10.11 8.89 -4.79
N VAL A 133 -11.06 9.35 -5.61
CA VAL A 133 -10.94 10.65 -6.31
C VAL A 133 -10.82 11.83 -5.34
N GLY A 134 -11.33 11.67 -4.10
CA GLY A 134 -11.32 12.69 -3.07
C GLY A 134 -9.94 13.21 -2.70
N TRP A 135 -8.85 12.46 -2.91
CA TRP A 135 -7.50 12.91 -2.56
C TRP A 135 -6.53 13.06 -3.75
N ASP A 136 -7.02 13.02 -4.98
CA ASP A 136 -6.17 12.97 -6.18
C ASP A 136 -5.58 14.33 -6.58
N LEU A 137 -6.11 15.43 -6.04
CA LEU A 137 -5.72 16.79 -6.40
C LEU A 137 -5.25 17.60 -5.19
N PRO A 138 -4.25 18.48 -5.36
CA PRO A 138 -3.92 19.50 -4.37
C PRO A 138 -5.11 20.46 -4.10
N PRO A 139 -5.30 20.94 -2.85
CA PRO A 139 -4.49 20.63 -1.67
C PRO A 139 -4.88 19.32 -0.97
N ALA A 140 -5.95 18.64 -1.37
CA ALA A 140 -6.47 17.44 -0.70
C ALA A 140 -5.44 16.32 -0.59
N SER A 141 -4.64 16.10 -1.63
CA SER A 141 -3.55 15.11 -1.63
C SER A 141 -2.52 15.36 -0.52
N TYR A 142 -2.20 16.62 -0.21
CA TYR A 142 -1.23 16.97 0.84
C TYR A 142 -1.76 16.64 2.24
N PHE A 143 -3.04 16.92 2.49
CA PHE A 143 -3.68 16.61 3.77
C PHE A 143 -3.91 15.09 3.93
N ALA A 144 -4.31 14.41 2.87
CA ALA A 144 -4.51 12.96 2.87
C ALA A 144 -3.20 12.17 3.04
N MET A 145 -2.07 12.74 2.62
CA MET A 145 -0.75 12.10 2.73
C MET A 145 -0.38 11.74 4.18
N VAL A 146 -0.76 12.58 5.15
CA VAL A 146 -0.44 12.34 6.56
C VAL A 146 -1.07 11.04 7.09
N PRO A 147 -2.40 10.87 7.10
CA PRO A 147 -3.02 9.62 7.50
C PRO A 147 -2.66 8.45 6.57
N ALA A 148 -2.43 8.68 5.27
CA ALA A 148 -1.96 7.63 4.36
C ALA A 148 -0.57 7.09 4.75
N ALA A 149 0.37 7.94 5.18
CA ALA A 149 1.67 7.52 5.67
C ALA A 149 1.55 6.67 6.95
N ILE A 150 0.63 7.05 7.86
CA ILE A 150 0.32 6.26 9.05
C ILE A 150 -0.26 4.88 8.64
N THR A 151 -1.16 4.84 7.66
CA THR A 151 -1.70 3.59 7.12
C THR A 151 -0.60 2.68 6.59
N VAL A 152 0.34 3.20 5.80
CA VAL A 152 1.48 2.43 5.27
C VAL A 152 2.32 1.87 6.42
N TYR A 153 2.68 2.70 7.40
CA TYR A 153 3.41 2.25 8.58
C TYR A 153 2.69 1.11 9.31
N LEU A 154 1.39 1.27 9.60
CA LEU A 154 0.59 0.26 10.29
C LEU A 154 0.49 -1.04 9.49
N THR A 155 0.36 -0.97 8.17
CA THR A 155 0.36 -2.16 7.31
C THR A 155 1.72 -2.89 7.32
N LEU A 156 2.83 -2.15 7.31
CA LEU A 156 4.16 -2.75 7.42
C LEU A 156 4.37 -3.40 8.79
N ARG A 157 3.89 -2.77 9.86
CA ARG A 157 3.88 -3.36 11.21
C ARG A 157 3.03 -4.63 11.27
N PHE A 158 1.84 -4.63 10.66
CA PHE A 158 1.02 -5.83 10.52
C PHE A 158 1.79 -6.95 9.81
N ALA A 159 2.39 -6.67 8.65
CA ALA A 159 3.11 -7.67 7.87
C ALA A 159 4.27 -8.28 8.67
N PHE A 160 5.05 -7.43 9.36
CA PHE A 160 6.16 -7.85 10.19
C PHE A 160 5.72 -8.77 11.35
N VAL A 161 4.74 -8.32 12.15
CA VAL A 161 4.25 -9.08 13.31
C VAL A 161 3.56 -10.37 12.89
N SER A 162 2.85 -10.36 11.76
CA SER A 162 2.22 -11.56 11.19
C SER A 162 3.26 -12.61 10.79
N ILE A 163 4.36 -12.21 10.14
CA ILE A 163 5.43 -13.15 9.77
C ILE A 163 6.03 -13.80 11.01
N MET A 164 6.40 -13.00 12.02
CA MET A 164 6.91 -13.53 13.30
C MET A 164 5.93 -14.53 13.94
N LYS A 165 4.64 -14.20 13.95
CA LYS A 165 3.59 -15.07 14.49
C LYS A 165 3.58 -16.40 13.75
N TYR A 166 3.64 -16.37 12.41
CA TYR A 166 3.61 -17.58 11.61
C TYR A 166 4.86 -18.45 11.81
N ASP A 167 6.03 -17.85 11.93
CA ASP A 167 7.28 -18.56 12.24
C ASP A 167 7.16 -19.30 13.59
N LEU A 168 6.72 -18.60 14.64
CA LEU A 168 6.50 -19.22 15.95
C LEU A 168 5.42 -20.32 15.91
N MET A 169 4.35 -20.14 15.14
CA MET A 169 3.31 -21.17 15.00
C MET A 169 3.82 -22.42 14.27
N LEU A 170 4.76 -22.28 13.34
CA LEU A 170 5.44 -23.41 12.70
C LEU A 170 6.35 -24.13 13.69
N GLU A 171 7.20 -23.39 14.42
CA GLU A 171 8.12 -23.94 15.43
C GLU A 171 7.40 -24.71 16.54
N ASN A 172 6.22 -24.25 16.94
CA ASN A 172 5.39 -24.90 17.95
C ASN A 172 4.49 -26.02 17.40
N GLY A 173 4.65 -26.42 16.14
CA GLY A 173 3.87 -27.50 15.51
C GLY A 173 2.38 -27.19 15.32
N LEU A 174 1.98 -25.92 15.43
CA LEU A 174 0.59 -25.48 15.23
C LEU A 174 0.26 -25.31 13.74
N PHE A 175 1.27 -25.10 12.91
CA PHE A 175 1.16 -24.94 11.46
C PHE A 175 1.82 -26.07 10.68
N SER A 176 1.27 -26.37 9.50
CA SER A 176 2.00 -27.07 8.47
C SER A 176 2.86 -26.09 7.67
N GLU A 177 3.96 -26.57 7.07
CA GLU A 177 4.84 -25.73 6.24
C GLU A 177 4.10 -25.02 5.09
N ARG A 178 3.11 -25.68 4.48
CA ARG A 178 2.33 -25.07 3.39
C ARG A 178 1.52 -23.86 3.88
N LYS A 179 0.87 -23.99 5.04
CA LYS A 179 0.11 -22.89 5.66
C LYS A 179 1.04 -21.73 6.01
N HIS A 180 2.20 -22.05 6.59
CA HIS A 180 3.24 -21.08 6.90
C HIS A 180 3.70 -20.31 5.66
N LYS A 181 4.19 -21.00 4.62
CA LYS A 181 4.70 -20.40 3.38
C LYS A 181 3.69 -19.46 2.73
N LEU A 182 2.43 -19.88 2.61
CA LEU A 182 1.37 -19.07 2.01
C LEU A 182 1.01 -17.85 2.86
N SER A 183 0.96 -17.98 4.19
CA SER A 183 0.61 -16.87 5.09
C SER A 183 1.72 -15.82 5.16
N VAL A 184 2.98 -16.26 5.17
CA VAL A 184 4.17 -15.39 5.05
C VAL A 184 4.17 -14.66 3.72
N LEU A 185 3.92 -15.37 2.60
CA LEU A 185 3.86 -14.75 1.28
C LEU A 185 2.75 -13.69 1.21
N ALA A 186 1.54 -14.00 1.69
CA ALA A 186 0.43 -13.06 1.72
C ALA A 186 0.79 -11.77 2.50
N SER A 187 1.43 -11.92 3.67
CA SER A 187 1.85 -10.78 4.49
C SER A 187 2.92 -9.93 3.82
N LYS A 188 3.92 -10.56 3.18
CA LYS A 188 4.98 -9.86 2.43
C LYS A 188 4.41 -9.08 1.24
N LEU A 189 3.56 -9.72 0.43
CA LEU A 189 2.94 -9.08 -0.72
C LEU A 189 2.05 -7.90 -0.29
N TYR A 190 1.33 -8.04 0.82
CA TYR A 190 0.50 -6.96 1.36
C TYR A 190 1.33 -5.77 1.85
N GLY A 191 2.40 -6.02 2.60
CA GLY A 191 3.35 -4.96 3.00
C GLY A 191 3.96 -4.26 1.78
N LEU A 192 4.41 -5.04 0.78
CA LEU A 192 5.01 -4.52 -0.44
C LEU A 192 4.04 -3.67 -1.26
N ALA A 193 2.78 -4.10 -1.40
CA ALA A 193 1.76 -3.33 -2.12
C ALA A 193 1.54 -1.94 -1.46
N TYR A 194 1.55 -1.87 -0.13
CA TYR A 194 1.41 -0.59 0.58
C TYR A 194 2.63 0.32 0.48
N CYS A 195 3.85 -0.21 0.26
CA CYS A 195 4.99 0.63 -0.09
C CYS A 195 4.77 1.41 -1.39
N GLY A 196 3.95 0.86 -2.31
CA GLY A 196 3.57 1.54 -3.55
C GLY A 196 2.44 2.55 -3.37
N LEU A 197 1.67 2.50 -2.28
CA LEU A 197 0.50 3.35 -2.09
C LEU A 197 0.83 4.86 -2.12
N PRO A 198 1.91 5.37 -1.52
CA PRO A 198 2.25 6.80 -1.61
C PRO A 198 2.43 7.32 -3.05
N VAL A 199 2.79 6.44 -4.00
CA VAL A 199 2.93 6.81 -5.41
C VAL A 199 1.60 7.25 -6.00
N VAL A 200 0.45 6.79 -5.50
CA VAL A 200 -0.87 7.21 -6.01
C VAL A 200 -1.16 8.70 -5.75
N LEU A 201 -0.53 9.29 -4.73
CA LEU A 201 -0.68 10.70 -4.37
C LEU A 201 0.16 11.62 -5.27
N VAL A 202 1.16 11.07 -5.96
CA VAL A 202 2.05 11.81 -6.86
C VAL A 202 1.72 11.52 -8.32
N CYS A 203 1.42 10.26 -8.64
CA CYS A 203 0.93 9.84 -9.94
C CYS A 203 -0.59 9.91 -9.96
N THR A 204 -1.10 11.07 -10.35
CA THR A 204 -2.54 11.30 -10.48
C THR A 204 -3.14 10.52 -11.66
N PRO A 205 -4.46 10.26 -11.68
CA PRO A 205 -5.12 9.63 -12.84
C PRO A 205 -4.97 10.41 -14.14
N LYS A 206 -4.73 11.73 -14.06
CA LYS A 206 -4.48 12.60 -15.22
C LYS A 206 -3.16 12.26 -15.92
N GLN A 207 -2.16 11.79 -15.17
CA GLN A 207 -0.85 11.44 -15.69
C GLN A 207 -0.79 9.99 -16.16
N HIS A 208 -1.21 9.04 -15.31
CA HIS A 208 -1.13 7.62 -15.65
C HIS A 208 -2.18 6.78 -14.92
N VAL A 209 -3.43 6.83 -15.40
CA VAL A 209 -4.59 6.15 -14.82
C VAL A 209 -4.38 4.65 -14.56
N TRP A 210 -3.67 3.95 -15.43
CA TRP A 210 -3.37 2.52 -15.28
C TRP A 210 -2.42 2.23 -14.12
N MET A 211 -1.44 3.10 -13.89
CA MET A 211 -0.49 2.92 -12.78
C MET A 211 -1.17 3.30 -11.46
N HIS A 212 -1.89 4.42 -11.45
CA HIS A 212 -2.66 4.88 -10.31
C HIS A 212 -3.65 3.80 -9.82
N THR A 213 -4.52 3.30 -10.71
CA THR A 213 -5.52 2.28 -10.37
C THR A 213 -4.90 0.91 -10.15
N GLY A 214 -3.85 0.55 -10.90
CA GLY A 214 -3.14 -0.73 -10.73
C GLY A 214 -2.55 -0.91 -9.33
N LEU A 215 -2.04 0.17 -8.71
CA LEU A 215 -1.56 0.15 -7.33
C LEU A 215 -2.67 -0.12 -6.32
N PHE A 216 -3.84 0.48 -6.48
CA PHE A 216 -5.02 0.19 -5.65
C PHE A 216 -5.47 -1.26 -5.80
N ILE A 217 -5.50 -1.78 -7.03
CA ILE A 217 -5.89 -3.17 -7.27
C ILE A 217 -4.89 -4.16 -6.64
N ALA A 218 -3.59 -3.88 -6.72
CA ALA A 218 -2.58 -4.66 -6.01
C ALA A 218 -2.82 -4.66 -4.49
N VAL A 219 -3.17 -3.50 -3.92
CA VAL A 219 -3.58 -3.38 -2.51
C VAL A 219 -4.82 -4.23 -2.21
N ILE A 220 -5.86 -4.19 -3.05
CA ILE A 220 -7.11 -4.95 -2.85
C ILE A 220 -6.82 -6.46 -2.80
N TYR A 221 -6.10 -7.00 -3.79
CA TYR A 221 -5.81 -8.44 -3.86
C TYR A 221 -4.92 -8.91 -2.71
N THR A 222 -3.86 -8.16 -2.42
CA THR A 222 -2.93 -8.54 -1.34
C THR A 222 -3.57 -8.38 0.04
N ARG A 223 -4.47 -7.39 0.24
CA ARG A 223 -5.28 -7.26 1.45
C ARG A 223 -6.21 -8.45 1.62
N LEU A 224 -6.89 -8.88 0.56
CA LEU A 224 -7.73 -10.07 0.61
C LEU A 224 -6.90 -11.29 1.02
N ALA A 225 -5.74 -11.50 0.41
CA ALA A 225 -4.85 -12.61 0.75
C ALA A 225 -4.44 -12.58 2.23
N ALA A 226 -4.07 -11.42 2.77
CA ALA A 226 -3.70 -11.26 4.18
C ALA A 226 -4.88 -11.52 5.15
N VAL A 227 -6.08 -11.04 4.81
CA VAL A 227 -7.31 -11.31 5.59
C VAL A 227 -7.64 -12.80 5.56
N LEU A 228 -7.64 -13.43 4.38
CA LEU A 228 -7.90 -14.86 4.23
C LEU A 228 -6.86 -15.70 4.99
N ALA A 229 -5.58 -15.31 4.96
CA ALA A 229 -4.55 -15.96 5.77
C ALA A 229 -4.91 -15.89 7.26
N SER A 230 -5.29 -14.73 7.78
CA SER A 230 -5.66 -14.55 9.20
C SER A 230 -6.84 -15.45 9.62
N PHE A 231 -7.89 -15.54 8.78
CA PHE A 231 -9.00 -16.48 9.00
C PHE A 231 -8.55 -17.94 8.92
N TRP A 232 -7.76 -18.30 7.92
CA TRP A 232 -7.29 -19.67 7.71
C TRP A 232 -6.38 -20.17 8.86
N THR A 233 -5.63 -19.26 9.47
CA THR A 233 -4.71 -19.56 10.55
C THR A 233 -5.38 -19.69 11.92
N THR A 234 -6.62 -19.21 12.06
CA THR A 234 -7.33 -19.20 13.33
C THR A 234 -8.41 -20.27 13.38
N LYS A 235 -8.23 -21.28 14.24
CA LYS A 235 -9.20 -22.38 14.39
C LYS A 235 -10.55 -21.83 14.87
N GLY A 236 -11.63 -22.22 14.19
CA GLY A 236 -13.00 -21.81 14.50
C GLY A 236 -13.35 -20.38 14.09
N SER A 237 -12.45 -19.66 13.40
CA SER A 237 -12.67 -18.28 12.94
C SER A 237 -13.90 -18.13 12.05
N LEU A 238 -14.25 -19.18 11.31
CA LEU A 238 -15.40 -19.24 10.42
C LEU A 238 -16.57 -20.01 11.01
N ASP A 239 -16.60 -20.31 12.32
CA ASP A 239 -17.73 -21.04 12.92
C ASP A 239 -19.00 -20.16 12.95
N SER A 240 -18.82 -18.85 13.16
CA SER A 240 -19.90 -17.86 13.10
C SER A 240 -20.40 -17.64 11.66
N VAL A 241 -21.73 -17.74 11.48
CA VAL A 241 -22.40 -17.44 10.20
C VAL A 241 -22.09 -16.01 9.74
N ALA A 242 -22.01 -15.05 10.66
CA ALA A 242 -21.70 -13.66 10.34
C ALA A 242 -20.30 -13.52 9.70
N ASN A 243 -19.31 -14.25 10.22
CA ASN A 243 -17.95 -14.26 9.67
C ASN A 243 -17.91 -14.89 8.26
N LYS A 244 -18.64 -15.99 8.05
CA LYS A 244 -18.75 -16.62 6.72
C LYS A 244 -19.34 -15.67 5.69
N ILE A 245 -20.44 -15.00 6.04
CA ILE A 245 -21.11 -14.02 5.18
C ILE A 245 -20.16 -12.85 4.86
N PHE A 246 -19.53 -12.28 5.89
CA PHE A 246 -18.60 -11.16 5.70
C PHE A 246 -17.44 -11.55 4.78
N VAL A 247 -16.75 -12.67 5.03
CA VAL A 247 -15.63 -13.12 4.22
C VAL A 247 -16.06 -13.40 2.78
N GLY A 248 -17.25 -14.00 2.58
CA GLY A 248 -17.82 -14.23 1.25
C GLY A 248 -18.02 -12.93 0.48
N ILE A 249 -18.74 -11.97 1.07
CA ILE A 249 -18.97 -10.64 0.47
C ILE A 249 -17.65 -9.93 0.19
N TYR A 250 -16.76 -9.87 1.18
CA TYR A 250 -15.46 -9.19 1.05
C TYR A 250 -14.60 -9.81 -0.05
N SER A 251 -14.61 -11.13 -0.20
CA SER A 251 -13.90 -11.84 -1.27
C SER A 251 -14.48 -11.53 -2.64
N ILE A 252 -15.81 -11.55 -2.78
CA ILE A 252 -16.49 -11.21 -4.04
C ILE A 252 -16.15 -9.77 -4.45
N LEU A 253 -16.26 -8.81 -3.53
CA LEU A 253 -15.94 -7.41 -3.82
C LEU A 253 -14.46 -7.23 -4.21
N SER A 254 -13.55 -7.91 -3.51
CA SER A 254 -12.11 -7.81 -3.74
C SER A 254 -11.63 -8.51 -5.02
N ILE A 255 -12.41 -9.46 -5.57
CA ILE A 255 -12.06 -10.18 -6.80
C ILE A 255 -12.82 -9.61 -8.00
N VAL A 256 -14.15 -9.61 -7.91
CA VAL A 256 -15.01 -9.24 -9.03
C VAL A 256 -14.90 -7.73 -9.32
N GLY A 257 -14.79 -6.89 -8.29
CA GLY A 257 -14.68 -5.44 -8.44
C GLY A 257 -13.49 -5.03 -9.33
N PRO A 258 -12.25 -5.38 -8.95
CA PRO A 258 -11.07 -5.07 -9.76
C PRO A 258 -11.12 -5.65 -11.19
N ILE A 259 -11.66 -6.85 -11.39
CA ILE A 259 -11.83 -7.44 -12.74
C ILE A 259 -12.74 -6.55 -13.60
N ILE A 260 -13.88 -6.11 -13.07
CA ILE A 260 -14.79 -5.24 -13.81
C ILE A 260 -14.15 -3.88 -14.07
N VAL A 261 -13.42 -3.30 -13.10
CA VAL A 261 -12.68 -2.04 -13.28
C VAL A 261 -11.68 -2.15 -14.43
N PHE A 262 -10.86 -3.22 -14.43
CA PHE A 262 -9.90 -3.47 -15.51
C PHE A 262 -10.57 -3.65 -16.86
N TRP A 263 -11.67 -4.40 -16.91
CA TRP A 263 -12.43 -4.61 -18.13
C TRP A 263 -13.00 -3.30 -18.68
N GLN A 264 -13.53 -2.43 -17.83
CA GLN A 264 -14.02 -1.12 -18.25
C GLN A 264 -12.91 -0.21 -18.75
N TYR A 265 -11.73 -0.22 -18.12
CA TYR A 265 -10.58 0.54 -18.60
C TYR A 265 -10.11 0.06 -19.97
N PHE A 266 -10.06 -1.26 -20.14
CA PHE A 266 -9.72 -1.87 -21.42
C PHE A 266 -10.70 -1.46 -22.52
N LEU A 267 -12.00 -1.57 -22.27
CA LEU A 267 -13.02 -1.13 -23.22
C LEU A 267 -12.91 0.37 -23.53
N PHE A 268 -12.68 1.21 -22.51
CA PHE A 268 -12.61 2.67 -22.70
C PHE A 268 -11.36 3.12 -23.47
N ASP A 269 -10.20 2.57 -23.15
CA ASP A 269 -8.92 3.03 -23.73
C ASP A 269 -8.53 2.28 -25.01
N VAL A 270 -8.96 1.03 -25.20
CA VAL A 270 -8.52 0.16 -26.31
C VAL A 270 -9.58 -0.02 -27.39
N TYR A 271 -10.88 -0.04 -27.07
CA TYR A 271 -11.93 -0.31 -28.05
C TYR A 271 -12.26 0.94 -28.90
N PRO A 272 -12.05 0.93 -30.23
CA PRO A 272 -12.32 2.09 -31.08
C PRO A 272 -13.80 2.48 -31.06
N GLY A 273 -14.09 3.78 -30.97
CA GLY A 273 -15.47 4.27 -30.97
C GLY A 273 -16.17 4.22 -29.61
N TYR A 274 -15.53 3.68 -28.57
CA TYR A 274 -16.17 3.57 -27.25
C TYR A 274 -16.41 4.94 -26.61
N LYS A 275 -15.40 5.82 -26.64
CA LYS A 275 -15.44 7.16 -26.05
C LYS A 275 -16.52 8.02 -26.69
N GLU A 276 -16.72 7.86 -28.00
CA GLU A 276 -17.69 8.61 -28.80
C GLU A 276 -19.12 8.09 -28.58
N ARG A 277 -19.30 6.77 -28.43
CA ARG A 277 -20.63 6.15 -28.28
C ARG A 277 -21.22 6.33 -26.88
N LEU A 278 -20.38 6.34 -25.85
CA LEU A 278 -20.82 6.34 -24.45
C LEU A 278 -20.02 7.36 -23.61
N PRO A 279 -20.05 8.66 -23.95
CA PRO A 279 -19.33 9.67 -23.20
C PRO A 279 -19.81 9.72 -21.74
N GLY A 280 -18.90 9.47 -20.79
CA GLY A 280 -19.18 9.48 -19.36
C GLY A 280 -20.09 8.34 -18.87
N LYS A 281 -20.32 7.31 -19.69
CA LYS A 281 -21.10 6.11 -19.33
C LYS A 281 -20.19 4.88 -19.43
N GLY A 282 -19.94 4.25 -18.30
CA GLY A 282 -19.27 2.95 -18.26
C GLY A 282 -20.10 1.85 -18.92
N PHE A 283 -19.46 0.75 -19.30
CA PHE A 283 -20.13 -0.42 -19.88
C PHE A 283 -20.99 -1.09 -18.83
N THR A 284 -20.47 -1.14 -17.60
CA THR A 284 -21.19 -1.61 -16.44
C THR A 284 -22.02 -0.46 -15.86
N PRO A 285 -23.29 -0.68 -15.48
CA PRO A 285 -24.10 0.36 -14.87
C PRO A 285 -23.40 1.03 -13.68
N SER A 286 -23.33 2.37 -13.70
CA SER A 286 -22.58 3.15 -12.73
C SER A 286 -23.00 2.90 -11.28
N TRP A 287 -24.29 2.67 -11.03
CA TRP A 287 -24.81 2.36 -9.69
C TRP A 287 -24.24 1.05 -9.13
N LEU A 288 -24.04 0.04 -9.99
CA LEU A 288 -23.51 -1.26 -9.59
C LEU A 288 -22.03 -1.11 -9.20
N MET A 289 -21.27 -0.41 -10.04
CA MET A 289 -19.86 -0.13 -9.79
C MET A 289 -19.65 0.69 -8.53
N MET A 290 -20.44 1.74 -8.34
CA MET A 290 -20.43 2.57 -7.14
C MET A 290 -20.75 1.74 -5.90
N THR A 291 -21.77 0.87 -5.98
CA THR A 291 -22.14 -0.02 -4.87
C THR A 291 -20.99 -0.95 -4.50
N MET A 292 -20.33 -1.57 -5.48
CA MET A 292 -19.21 -2.47 -5.23
C MET A 292 -18.01 -1.75 -4.61
N ASP A 293 -17.61 -0.61 -5.18
CA ASP A 293 -16.47 0.19 -4.71
C ASP A 293 -16.71 0.67 -3.27
N TYR A 294 -17.87 1.29 -3.02
CA TYR A 294 -18.17 1.88 -1.72
C TYR A 294 -18.37 0.79 -0.67
N SER A 295 -18.97 -0.36 -1.04
CA SER A 295 -19.10 -1.51 -0.15
C SER A 295 -17.75 -2.11 0.21
N TRP A 296 -16.77 -2.11 -0.70
CA TRP A 296 -15.44 -2.61 -0.40
C TRP A 296 -14.76 -1.76 0.69
N PHE A 297 -14.82 -0.43 0.57
CA PHE A 297 -14.31 0.48 1.61
C PHE A 297 -15.07 0.35 2.93
N LEU A 298 -16.40 0.17 2.87
CA LEU A 298 -17.19 -0.12 4.06
C LEU A 298 -16.73 -1.43 4.73
N CYS A 299 -16.46 -2.49 3.96
CA CYS A 299 -15.90 -3.72 4.49
C CYS A 299 -14.51 -3.51 5.12
N VAL A 300 -13.66 -2.66 4.55
CA VAL A 300 -12.36 -2.30 5.16
C VAL A 300 -12.53 -1.68 6.54
N VAL A 301 -13.51 -0.79 6.71
CA VAL A 301 -13.83 -0.16 8.01
C VAL A 301 -14.51 -1.13 8.98
N LEU A 302 -15.35 -2.03 8.48
CA LEU A 302 -16.07 -3.02 9.30
C LEU A 302 -15.24 -4.26 9.65
N LEU A 303 -14.13 -4.50 8.93
CA LEU A 303 -13.21 -5.62 9.15
C LEU A 303 -12.86 -5.87 10.63
N PRO A 304 -12.63 -4.85 11.49
CA PRO A 304 -12.35 -5.07 12.91
C PRO A 304 -13.37 -5.91 13.68
N LYS A 305 -14.64 -5.88 13.27
CA LYS A 305 -15.72 -6.62 13.92
C LYS A 305 -15.74 -8.10 13.54
N PHE A 306 -15.14 -8.45 12.41
CA PHE A 306 -15.20 -9.80 11.84
C PHE A 306 -13.86 -10.54 11.91
N LEU A 307 -12.75 -9.82 12.09
CA LEU A 307 -11.45 -10.45 12.28
C LEU A 307 -11.47 -11.40 13.47
N PRO A 308 -10.90 -12.61 13.32
CA PRO A 308 -10.90 -13.57 14.40
C PRO A 308 -9.98 -13.11 15.55
N ASN A 309 -10.29 -13.55 16.76
CA ASN A 309 -9.40 -13.40 17.90
C ASN A 309 -8.18 -14.31 17.70
N GLU A 310 -7.00 -13.72 17.56
CA GLU A 310 -5.78 -14.45 17.21
C GLU A 310 -4.93 -14.84 18.42
N VAL A 311 -3.99 -15.76 18.17
CA VAL A 311 -2.90 -16.06 19.11
C VAL A 311 -1.99 -14.84 19.20
N LEU A 312 -1.75 -14.38 20.42
CA LEU A 312 -0.96 -13.19 20.67
C LEU A 312 0.52 -13.55 20.85
N ILE A 313 1.39 -12.66 20.39
CA ILE A 313 2.83 -12.75 20.70
C ILE A 313 3.07 -11.92 21.96
N ARG A 314 3.57 -12.55 23.02
CA ARG A 314 4.14 -11.81 24.16
C ARG A 314 5.64 -11.66 23.92
N ARG A 315 6.12 -10.42 23.91
CA ARG A 315 7.55 -10.13 23.94
C ARG A 315 8.05 -10.30 25.37
N LYS A 316 9.04 -11.15 25.61
CA LYS A 316 9.86 -11.06 26.82
C LYS A 316 11.05 -10.18 26.49
N LEU A 317 11.11 -9.00 27.10
CA LEU A 317 12.29 -8.14 27.04
C LEU A 317 13.22 -8.57 28.17
N GLU A 318 14.15 -9.46 27.87
CA GLU A 318 15.28 -9.72 28.76
C GLU A 318 16.38 -8.70 28.44
N LEU A 319 16.75 -7.89 29.43
CA LEU A 319 17.84 -6.95 29.31
C LEU A 319 19.13 -7.77 29.32
N VAL A 320 19.63 -8.11 28.13
CA VAL A 320 20.91 -8.81 27.99
C VAL A 320 22.00 -7.82 28.37
N SER A 321 22.42 -7.84 29.64
CA SER A 321 23.55 -7.05 30.14
C SER A 321 24.86 -7.67 29.66
N THR A 322 25.08 -7.75 28.36
CA THR A 322 26.40 -8.05 27.82
C THR A 322 27.13 -6.73 27.56
N ILE A 323 27.66 -6.17 28.65
CA ILE A 323 28.97 -5.54 28.60
C ILE A 323 29.88 -6.52 29.35
N ASP A 324 30.14 -7.67 28.73
CA ASP A 324 31.36 -8.40 29.07
C ASP A 324 32.46 -7.66 28.30
N GLU A 325 33.27 -6.87 29.02
CA GLU A 325 34.46 -6.19 28.51
C GLU A 325 35.51 -7.18 27.98
#